data_AF-A0A2V7RPZ3-F1
#
_entry.id   AF-A0A2V7RPZ3-F1
#
_cell.length_a   1.000
_cell.length_b   1.000
_cell.length_c   1.000
_cell.angle_alpha   90.00
_cell.angle_beta   90.00
_cell.angle_gamma   90.00
#
_symmetry.space_group_name_H-M   'P 1'
#
loop_
_entity.id
_entity.type
_entity.pdbx_description
1 polymer ?
#
loop_
_entity_poly.entity_id
_entity_poly.type
_entity_poly.pdbx_seq_one_letter_code
_entity_poly.pdbx_strand_id
1 'polypeptide(L)'
;MPDPTRIANEDAITEILADWRQRLRTSPDLQPREGVRGQRERSLTRALLTAAEAREGSPQATDCLGKLAMIAALYGADQPRDRLDPGALCEELAHLRHAVWHYLRSQRLSTEIAARHILAFDRVLSLATRAALTSGYQGADESSYQGLEARG
;
A
#
# COMPACT_ATOMS: atom_id res chain seq x y z
N MET A 1 -16.23 14.89 19.00
CA MET A 1 -16.90 13.76 18.32
C MET A 1 -15.95 13.29 17.23
N PRO A 2 -15.50 12.02 17.22
CA PRO A 2 -14.78 11.48 16.08
C PRO A 2 -15.68 11.55 14.85
N ASP A 3 -15.13 11.97 13.72
CA ASP A 3 -15.85 12.02 12.44
C ASP A 3 -16.21 10.58 12.03
N PRO A 4 -17.50 10.22 11.91
CA PRO A 4 -17.93 8.87 11.55
C PRO A 4 -17.51 8.45 10.13
N THR A 5 -16.92 9.36 9.36
CA THR A 5 -16.36 9.08 8.03
C THR A 5 -14.86 8.75 8.05
N ARG A 6 -14.21 8.73 9.22
CA ARG A 6 -12.82 8.27 9.37
C ARG A 6 -12.71 6.75 9.42
N ILE A 7 -12.00 6.22 8.45
CA ILE A 7 -11.64 4.82 8.21
C ILE A 7 -10.19 4.55 8.65
N ALA A 8 -9.32 5.55 8.69
CA ALA A 8 -7.90 5.43 9.03
C ALA A 8 -7.67 5.30 10.55
N ASN A 9 -8.20 4.24 11.15
CA ASN A 9 -7.98 3.85 12.55
C ASN A 9 -7.30 2.47 12.64
N GLU A 10 -6.77 2.13 13.82
CA GLU A 10 -5.99 0.90 13.99
C GLU A 10 -6.82 -0.39 13.84
N ASP A 11 -8.10 -0.36 14.18
CA ASP A 11 -8.99 -1.51 14.04
C ASP A 11 -9.24 -1.79 12.55
N ALA A 12 -9.56 -0.74 11.78
CA ALA A 12 -9.70 -0.82 10.33
C ALA A 12 -8.43 -1.33 9.65
N ILE A 13 -7.27 -0.79 10.03
CA ILE A 13 -5.97 -1.25 9.51
C ILE A 13 -5.78 -2.73 9.80
N THR A 14 -6.11 -3.18 11.01
CA THR A 14 -5.94 -4.58 11.40
C THR A 14 -6.86 -5.51 10.62
N GLU A 15 -8.13 -5.13 10.43
CA GLU A 15 -9.10 -5.90 9.62
C GLU A 15 -8.69 -5.97 8.14
N ILE A 16 -8.33 -4.82 7.55
CA ILE A 16 -7.91 -4.73 6.14
C ILE A 16 -6.64 -5.56 5.91
N LEU A 17 -5.65 -5.47 6.82
CA LEU A 17 -4.43 -6.28 6.73
C LEU A 17 -4.70 -7.77 6.83
N ALA A 18 -5.63 -8.19 7.70
CA ALA A 18 -5.99 -9.60 7.84
C ALA A 18 -6.62 -10.14 6.55
N ASP A 19 -7.60 -9.44 5.97
CA ASP A 19 -8.22 -9.83 4.70
C ASP A 19 -7.21 -9.78 3.53
N TRP A 20 -6.40 -8.73 3.44
CA TRP A 20 -5.37 -8.63 2.41
C TRP A 20 -4.40 -9.81 2.46
N ARG A 21 -3.86 -10.13 3.63
CA ARG A 21 -2.94 -11.28 3.80
C ARG A 21 -3.61 -12.62 3.49
N GLN A 22 -4.89 -12.77 3.85
CA GLN A 22 -5.64 -13.98 3.49
C GLN A 22 -5.75 -14.14 1.96
N ARG A 23 -6.00 -13.05 1.23
CA ARG A 23 -6.04 -13.05 -0.24
C ARG A 23 -4.68 -13.33 -0.87
N LEU A 24 -3.60 -12.90 -0.23
CA LEU A 24 -2.24 -13.17 -0.71
C LEU A 24 -1.85 -14.65 -0.55
N ARG A 25 -2.30 -15.33 0.51
CA ARG A 25 -2.02 -16.75 0.77
C ARG A 25 -2.58 -17.72 -0.28
N THR A 26 -3.52 -17.29 -1.13
CA THR A 26 -3.96 -18.09 -2.27
C THR A 26 -2.98 -18.07 -3.44
N SER A 27 -1.94 -17.23 -3.36
CA SER A 27 -0.81 -17.24 -4.29
C SER A 27 0.37 -18.03 -3.67
N PRO A 28 0.92 -19.03 -4.37
CA PRO A 28 1.85 -20.02 -3.80
C PRO A 28 3.17 -19.45 -3.26
N ASP A 29 3.51 -18.20 -3.56
CA ASP A 29 4.78 -17.56 -3.16
C ASP A 29 4.71 -16.76 -1.83
N LEU A 30 3.55 -16.70 -1.15
CA LEU A 30 3.32 -15.73 -0.08
C LEU A 30 3.05 -16.40 1.29
N GLN A 31 4.12 -16.95 1.88
CA GLN A 31 4.17 -17.40 3.28
C GLN A 31 3.94 -16.23 4.29
N PRO A 32 3.64 -16.51 5.58
CA PRO A 32 3.29 -15.49 6.58
C PRO A 32 4.40 -14.44 6.76
N ARG A 33 4.07 -13.17 6.50
CA ARG A 33 5.01 -12.05 6.52
C ARG A 33 5.21 -11.52 7.95
N GLU A 34 6.06 -12.19 8.73
CA GLU A 34 6.54 -11.70 10.02
C GLU A 34 7.75 -10.75 9.85
N GLY A 35 8.08 -9.98 10.89
CA GLY A 35 9.23 -9.05 10.86
C GLY A 35 9.01 -7.76 10.04
N VAL A 36 10.05 -7.31 9.33
CA VAL A 36 10.09 -6.00 8.64
C VAL A 36 9.00 -5.86 7.58
N ARG A 37 8.75 -6.91 6.78
CA ARG A 37 7.72 -6.88 5.73
C ARG A 37 6.33 -6.66 6.32
N GLY A 38 5.99 -7.32 7.43
CA GLY A 38 4.71 -7.12 8.12
C GLY A 38 4.53 -5.69 8.65
N GLN A 39 5.60 -5.04 9.10
CA GLN A 39 5.59 -3.61 9.46
C GLN A 39 5.42 -2.70 8.24
N ARG A 40 6.07 -3.02 7.10
CA ARG A 40 5.91 -2.27 5.85
C ARG A 40 4.48 -2.32 5.33
N GLU A 41 3.86 -3.49 5.32
CA GLU A 41 2.44 -3.65 4.94
C GLU A 41 1.52 -2.79 5.80
N ARG A 42 1.70 -2.84 7.12
CA ARG A 42 0.91 -2.02 8.05
C ARG A 42 1.12 -0.54 7.81
N SER A 43 2.37 -0.12 7.62
CA SER A 43 2.73 1.27 7.35
C SER A 43 2.13 1.76 6.03
N LEU A 44 2.19 0.92 4.99
CA LEU A 44 1.60 1.20 3.68
C LEU A 44 0.08 1.35 3.77
N THR A 45 -0.59 0.39 4.43
CA THR A 45 -2.04 0.42 4.62
C THR A 45 -2.45 1.68 5.37
N ARG A 46 -1.77 2.01 6.49
CA ARG A 46 -2.03 3.25 7.25
C ARG A 46 -1.84 4.50 6.39
N ALA A 47 -0.74 4.57 5.65
CA ALA A 47 -0.43 5.73 4.81
C ALA A 47 -1.46 5.92 3.69
N LEU A 48 -1.90 4.83 3.06
CA LEU A 48 -2.95 4.86 2.03
C LEU A 48 -4.27 5.39 2.58
N LEU A 49 -4.73 4.86 3.72
CA LEU A 49 -5.99 5.31 4.33
C LEU A 49 -5.91 6.77 4.78
N THR A 50 -4.80 7.17 5.40
CA THR A 50 -4.59 8.55 5.86
C THR A 50 -4.53 9.52 4.68
N ALA A 51 -3.88 9.14 3.58
CA ALA A 51 -3.82 9.97 2.38
C ALA A 51 -5.17 10.06 1.66
N ALA A 52 -5.94 8.97 1.62
CA ALA A 52 -7.27 8.96 1.03
C ALA A 52 -8.27 9.84 1.79
N GLU A 53 -8.06 10.03 3.09
CA GLU A 53 -8.90 10.90 3.93
C GLU A 53 -8.44 12.36 3.98
N ALA A 54 -7.21 12.63 3.56
CA ALA A 54 -6.69 13.99 3.58
C ALA A 54 -7.47 14.86 2.60
N ARG A 55 -8.00 15.99 3.10
CA ARG A 55 -8.80 16.91 2.29
C ARG A 55 -7.94 17.48 1.16
N GLU A 56 -8.36 17.23 -0.08
CA GLU A 56 -7.67 17.74 -1.26
C GLU A 56 -7.50 19.27 -1.20
N GLY A 57 -6.32 19.74 -1.61
CA GLY A 57 -5.94 21.16 -1.57
C GLY A 57 -5.49 21.67 -0.19
N SER A 58 -5.48 20.83 0.85
CA SER A 58 -4.91 21.21 2.15
C SER A 58 -3.39 20.96 2.22
N PRO A 59 -2.63 21.73 3.02
CA PRO A 59 -1.21 21.44 3.27
C PRO A 59 -0.99 20.02 3.82
N GLN A 60 -1.91 19.57 4.68
CA GLN A 60 -1.90 18.21 5.23
C GLN A 60 -1.99 17.13 4.13
N ALA A 61 -2.76 17.35 3.06
CA ALA A 61 -2.84 16.41 1.96
C ALA A 61 -1.50 16.25 1.23
N THR A 62 -0.77 17.35 1.01
CA THR A 62 0.58 17.29 0.42
C THR A 62 1.53 16.47 1.29
N ASP A 63 1.53 16.70 2.61
CA ASP A 63 2.37 15.95 3.55
C ASP A 63 2.01 14.46 3.58
N CYS A 64 0.71 14.14 3.58
CA CYS A 64 0.22 12.76 3.53
C CYS A 64 0.64 12.05 2.24
N LEU A 65 0.55 12.73 1.09
CA LEU A 65 0.99 12.18 -0.20
C LEU A 65 2.51 11.97 -0.25
N GLY A 66 3.30 12.90 0.31
CA GLY A 66 4.75 12.75 0.41
C GLY A 66 5.15 11.55 1.28
N LYS A 67 4.52 11.39 2.45
CA LYS A 67 4.73 10.22 3.32
C LYS A 67 4.30 8.91 2.65
N LEU A 68 3.17 8.93 1.95
CA LEU A 68 2.71 7.76 1.19
C LEU A 68 3.72 7.36 0.12
N ALA A 69 4.22 8.31 -0.67
CA ALA A 69 5.21 8.03 -1.70
C ALA A 69 6.48 7.39 -1.12
N MET A 70 6.99 7.90 -0.01
CA MET A 70 8.16 7.34 0.69
C MET A 70 7.89 5.91 1.20
N ILE A 71 6.76 5.67 1.86
CA ILE A 71 6.43 4.34 2.40
C ILE A 71 6.20 3.33 1.28
N ALA A 72 5.55 3.74 0.19
CA ALA A 72 5.32 2.89 -0.97
C ALA A 72 6.63 2.55 -1.69
N ALA A 73 7.56 3.52 -1.82
CA ALA A 73 8.89 3.27 -2.34
C ALA A 73 9.63 2.21 -1.52
N LEU A 74 9.65 2.34 -0.19
CA LEU A 74 10.26 1.35 0.70
C LEU A 74 9.59 -0.03 0.58
N TYR A 75 8.27 -0.09 0.43
CA TYR A 75 7.57 -1.35 0.19
C TYR A 75 7.96 -1.99 -1.15
N GLY A 76 8.18 -1.20 -2.19
CA GLY A 76 8.63 -1.66 -3.50
C GLY A 76 10.10 -2.11 -3.52
N ALA A 77 10.95 -1.49 -2.70
CA ALA A 77 12.36 -1.87 -2.54
C ALA A 77 12.53 -3.15 -1.70
N ASP A 78 11.73 -3.34 -0.64
CA ASP A 78 11.79 -4.51 0.26
C ASP A 78 11.06 -5.75 -0.31
N GLN A 79 11.24 -6.03 -1.61
CA GLN A 79 10.62 -7.19 -2.26
C GLN A 79 11.48 -8.45 -2.11
N PRO A 80 10.87 -9.65 -1.99
CA PRO A 80 11.60 -10.86 -1.61
C PRO A 80 12.45 -11.43 -2.74
N ARG A 81 12.22 -10.96 -3.97
CA ARG A 81 12.88 -11.42 -5.19
C ARG A 81 14.01 -10.46 -5.52
N ASP A 82 15.13 -10.98 -6.04
CA ASP A 82 16.28 -10.20 -6.51
C ASP A 82 15.90 -9.13 -7.56
N ARG A 83 14.75 -9.33 -8.23
CA ARG A 83 14.16 -8.35 -9.14
C ARG A 83 12.68 -8.19 -8.83
N LEU A 84 12.24 -6.93 -8.74
CA LEU A 84 10.82 -6.59 -8.68
C LEU A 84 10.08 -7.15 -9.90
N ASP A 85 9.00 -7.88 -9.65
CA ASP A 85 8.01 -8.25 -10.66
C ASP A 85 6.83 -7.26 -10.57
N PRO A 86 6.66 -6.37 -11.57
CA PRO A 86 5.55 -5.41 -11.59
C PRO A 86 4.19 -6.06 -11.60
N GLY A 87 4.05 -7.21 -12.27
CA GLY A 87 2.79 -7.95 -12.36
C GLY A 87 2.38 -8.40 -10.96
N ALA A 88 3.29 -9.08 -10.27
CA ALA A 88 3.07 -9.52 -8.90
C ALA A 88 2.79 -8.35 -7.93
N LEU A 89 3.54 -7.24 -8.03
CA LEU A 89 3.28 -6.07 -7.18
C LEU A 89 1.89 -5.46 -7.44
N CYS A 90 1.51 -5.31 -8.72
CA CYS A 90 0.19 -4.80 -9.09
C CYS A 90 -0.93 -5.71 -8.60
N GLU A 91 -0.75 -7.03 -8.69
CA GLU A 91 -1.69 -8.02 -8.13
C GLU A 91 -1.80 -7.89 -6.60
N GLU A 92 -0.67 -7.77 -5.89
CA GLU A 92 -0.66 -7.55 -4.45
C GLU A 92 -1.46 -6.30 -4.05
N LEU A 93 -1.24 -5.18 -4.75
CA LEU A 93 -1.92 -3.92 -4.50
C LEU A 93 -3.41 -3.97 -4.92
N ALA A 94 -3.76 -4.75 -5.95
CA ALA A 94 -5.14 -5.02 -6.31
C ALA A 94 -5.88 -5.81 -5.23
N HIS A 95 -5.22 -6.77 -4.58
CA HIS A 95 -5.77 -7.47 -3.42
C HIS A 95 -5.98 -6.55 -2.22
N LEU A 96 -5.06 -5.60 -1.99
CA LEU A 96 -5.24 -4.57 -0.94
C LEU A 96 -6.47 -3.70 -1.23
N ARG A 97 -6.64 -3.27 -2.49
CA ARG A 97 -7.83 -2.52 -2.92
C ARG A 97 -9.11 -3.29 -2.60
N HIS A 98 -9.17 -4.57 -2.95
CA HIS A 98 -10.34 -5.40 -2.65
C HIS A 98 -10.59 -5.56 -1.14
N ALA A 99 -9.53 -5.64 -0.32
CA ALA A 99 -9.67 -5.70 1.13
C ALA A 99 -10.26 -4.41 1.70
N VAL A 100 -9.83 -3.24 1.20
CA VAL A 100 -10.41 -1.95 1.59
C VAL A 100 -11.87 -1.85 1.18
N TRP A 101 -12.22 -2.27 -0.04
CA TRP A 101 -13.61 -2.26 -0.49
C TRP A 101 -14.51 -3.20 0.34
N HIS A 102 -13.99 -4.36 0.71
CA HIS A 102 -14.68 -5.30 1.58
C HIS A 102 -14.92 -4.68 2.96
N TYR A 103 -13.92 -4.00 3.53
CA TYR A 103 -14.07 -3.24 4.78
C TYR A 103 -15.11 -2.12 4.65
N LEU A 104 -15.04 -1.28 3.61
CA LEU A 104 -16.02 -0.22 3.37
C LEU A 104 -17.47 -0.76 3.29
N ARG A 105 -17.64 -1.93 2.68
CA ARG A 105 -18.94 -2.61 2.59
C ARG A 105 -19.45 -3.05 3.97
N SER A 106 -18.58 -3.47 4.88
CA SER A 106 -18.97 -3.87 6.24
C SER A 106 -19.42 -2.69 7.10
N GLN A 107 -18.94 -1.47 6.80
CA GLN A 107 -19.29 -0.24 7.53
C GLN A 107 -20.72 0.27 7.26
N ARG A 108 -21.49 -0.33 6.35
CA ARG A 108 -22.88 0.06 6.01
C ARG A 108 -23.04 1.56 5.70
N LEU A 109 -22.03 2.16 5.07
CA LEU A 109 -22.03 3.56 4.64
C LEU A 109 -23.10 3.80 3.56
N SER A 110 -23.54 5.05 3.40
CA SER A 110 -24.35 5.42 2.25
C SER A 110 -23.56 5.26 0.95
N THR A 111 -24.25 5.04 -0.17
CA THR A 111 -23.62 4.86 -1.49
C THR A 111 -22.71 6.02 -1.86
N GLU A 112 -23.12 7.26 -1.56
CA GLU A 112 -22.33 8.47 -1.83
C GLU A 112 -21.03 8.49 -1.03
N ILE A 113 -21.10 8.19 0.27
CA ILE A 113 -19.93 8.17 1.16
C ILE A 113 -18.98 7.04 0.72
N ALA A 114 -19.51 5.84 0.46
CA ALA A 114 -18.72 4.71 -0.01
C ALA A 114 -18.01 5.03 -1.33
N ALA A 115 -18.71 5.60 -2.31
CA ALA A 115 -18.15 5.98 -3.60
C ALA A 115 -17.01 7.00 -3.45
N ARG A 116 -17.20 8.02 -2.59
CA ARG A 116 -16.15 9.01 -2.29
C ARG A 116 -14.88 8.37 -1.74
N HIS A 117 -15.02 7.44 -0.78
CA HIS A 117 -13.86 6.75 -0.21
C HIS A 117 -13.18 5.82 -1.22
N ILE A 118 -13.95 5.10 -2.04
CA ILE A 118 -13.40 4.24 -3.10
C ILE A 118 -12.57 5.07 -4.08
N LEU A 119 -13.13 6.18 -4.59
CA LEU A 119 -12.44 7.02 -5.56
C LEU A 119 -11.20 7.70 -4.98
N ALA A 120 -11.28 8.18 -3.73
CA ALA A 120 -10.13 8.76 -3.04
C ALA A 120 -9.02 7.71 -2.82
N PHE A 121 -9.40 6.49 -2.44
CA PHE A 121 -8.45 5.39 -2.25
C PHE A 121 -7.78 4.98 -3.56
N ASP A 122 -8.54 4.79 -4.64
CA ASP A 122 -8.01 4.36 -5.95
C ASP A 122 -7.02 5.39 -6.52
N ARG A 123 -7.28 6.68 -6.29
CA ARG A 123 -6.33 7.76 -6.65
C ARG A 123 -5.00 7.62 -5.91
N VAL A 124 -5.03 7.48 -4.58
CA VAL A 124 -3.79 7.40 -3.80
C VAL A 124 -3.07 6.08 -4.01
N LEU A 125 -3.80 4.98 -4.27
CA LEU A 125 -3.24 3.70 -4.64
C LEU A 125 -2.46 3.77 -5.96
N SER A 126 -2.96 4.53 -6.94
CA SER A 126 -2.25 4.75 -8.21
C SER A 126 -0.92 5.47 -8.00
N LEU A 127 -0.88 6.47 -7.10
CA LEU A 127 0.36 7.16 -6.73
C LEU A 127 1.33 6.25 -5.98
N ALA A 128 0.83 5.44 -5.05
CA ALA A 128 1.63 4.47 -4.31
C ALA A 128 2.24 3.41 -5.24
N THR A 129 1.44 2.90 -6.18
CA THR A 129 1.88 1.91 -7.19
C THR A 129 3.04 2.48 -8.01
N ARG A 130 2.90 3.72 -8.49
CA ARG A 130 3.99 4.40 -9.22
C ARG A 130 5.27 4.48 -8.38
N ALA A 131 5.17 4.95 -7.14
CA ALA A 131 6.33 5.11 -6.25
C ALA A 131 7.01 3.77 -5.93
N ALA A 132 6.23 2.72 -5.65
CA ALA A 132 6.73 1.39 -5.38
C ALA A 132 7.46 0.78 -6.58
N LEU A 133 6.88 0.90 -7.79
CA LEU A 133 7.50 0.43 -9.02
C LEU A 133 8.82 1.17 -9.32
N THR A 134 8.81 2.51 -9.25
CA THR A 134 10.01 3.31 -9.52
C THR A 134 11.17 2.92 -8.59
N SER A 135 10.90 2.79 -7.29
CA SER A 135 11.93 2.47 -6.31
C SER A 135 12.45 1.03 -6.44
N GLY A 136 11.58 0.05 -6.69
CA GLY A 136 12.02 -1.34 -6.82
C GLY A 136 12.82 -1.61 -8.09
N TYR A 137 12.63 -0.81 -9.15
CA TYR A 137 13.51 -0.84 -10.32
C TYR A 137 14.85 -0.14 -10.08
N GLN A 138 14.86 1.01 -9.40
CA GLN A 138 16.11 1.71 -9.05
C GLN A 138 17.04 0.86 -8.17
N GLY A 139 16.48 0.17 -7.18
CA GLY A 139 17.27 -0.73 -6.31
C GLY A 139 17.84 -1.96 -7.04
N ALA A 140 17.18 -2.45 -8.08
CA ALA A 140 17.67 -3.56 -8.90
C ALA A 140 18.84 -3.14 -9.81
N ASP A 141 18.81 -1.92 -10.33
CA ASP A 141 19.88 -1.36 -11.16
C ASP A 141 21.15 -1.12 -10.30
N GLU A 142 21.03 -0.52 -9.12
CA GLU A 142 22.17 -0.25 -8.21
C GLU A 142 22.84 -1.55 -7.72
N SER A 143 22.05 -2.59 -7.40
CA SER A 143 22.57 -3.90 -6.99
C SER A 143 23.35 -4.61 -8.11
N SER A 144 22.95 -4.37 -9.37
CA SER A 144 23.62 -4.95 -10.54
C SER A 144 25.00 -4.31 -10.79
N TYR A 145 25.17 -3.02 -10.47
CA TYR A 145 26.46 -2.33 -10.60
C TYR A 145 27.45 -2.72 -9.49
N GLN A 146 27.02 -2.85 -8.24
CA GLN A 146 27.90 -3.26 -7.13
C GLN A 146 28.43 -4.71 -7.30
N GLY A 147 27.64 -5.61 -7.89
CA GLY A 147 28.07 -6.98 -8.19
C GLY A 147 29.13 -7.08 -9.31
N LEU A 148 29.24 -6.06 -10.17
CA LEU A 148 30.27 -5.96 -11.21
C LEU A 148 31.59 -5.42 -10.65
N GLU A 149 31.54 -4.47 -9.71
CA GLU A 149 32.74 -3.90 -9.08
C GLU A 149 33.44 -4.89 -8.13
N ALA A 150 32.70 -5.80 -7.48
CA ALA A 150 33.28 -6.82 -6.59
C ALA A 150 33.97 -7.99 -7.34
N ARG A 151 33.93 -8.01 -8.68
CA ARG A 151 34.56 -9.02 -9.54
C ARG A 151 35.68 -8.47 -10.43
N GLY A 152 36.06 -7.21 -10.23
CA GLY A 152 37.18 -6.54 -10.91
C GLY A 152 38.49 -6.65 -10.14
#